data_AF-A0A1X2AF79-F1
#
_entry.id   AF-A0A1X2AF79-F1
#
_cell.length_a   1.000
_cell.length_b   1.000
_cell.length_c   1.000
_cell.angle_alpha   90.00
_cell.angle_beta   90.00
_cell.angle_gamma   90.00
#
_symmetry.space_group_name_H-M   'P 1'
#
loop_
_entity.id
_entity.type
_entity.pdbx_description
1 polymer ?
#
loop_
_entity_poly.entity_id
_entity_poly.type
_entity_poly.pdbx_seq_one_letter_code
_entity_poly.pdbx_strand_id
1 'polypeptide(L)'
;MRTAAEKKANRKLGFLRLAMVSSATAILVALGMGVAYVNTPSAGHPCSVRNATIRDAAGRTMWCNPGADGGAVVWQYAQAS
;
A
#
# COMPACT_ATOMS: atom_id res chain seq x y z
N MET A 1 34.40 -33.78 -14.23
CA MET A 1 33.97 -33.29 -12.90
C MET A 1 34.14 -31.78 -12.88
N ARG A 2 33.10 -31.00 -12.56
CA ARG A 2 33.26 -29.53 -12.41
C ARG A 2 34.13 -29.22 -11.20
N THR A 3 35.05 -28.28 -11.35
CA THR A 3 35.98 -27.91 -10.28
C THR A 3 35.27 -27.15 -9.16
N ALA A 4 35.80 -27.17 -7.95
CA ALA A 4 35.23 -26.46 -6.80
C ALA A 4 35.09 -24.94 -7.04
N ALA A 5 35.97 -24.36 -7.86
CA ALA A 5 35.94 -22.95 -8.25
C ALA A 5 34.71 -22.59 -9.11
N GLU A 6 34.34 -23.45 -10.07
CA GLU A 6 33.17 -23.23 -10.93
C GLU A 6 31.85 -23.29 -10.16
N LYS A 7 31.74 -24.17 -9.16
CA LYS A 7 30.56 -24.22 -8.27
C LYS A 7 30.44 -22.93 -7.44
N LYS A 8 31.57 -22.39 -6.94
CA LYS A 8 31.60 -21.16 -6.15
C LYS A 8 31.20 -19.94 -6.98
N ALA A 9 31.65 -19.86 -8.23
CA ALA A 9 31.28 -18.79 -9.18
C ALA A 9 29.79 -18.82 -9.53
N ASN A 10 29.23 -19.99 -9.87
CA ASN A 10 27.80 -20.13 -10.13
C ASN A 10 26.94 -19.76 -8.91
N ARG A 11 27.38 -20.15 -7.70
CA ARG A 11 26.69 -19.80 -6.46
C ARG A 11 26.68 -18.28 -6.23
N LYS A 12 27.80 -17.59 -6.45
CA LYS A 12 27.87 -16.13 -6.39
C LYS A 12 26.95 -15.46 -7.42
N LEU A 13 26.91 -15.97 -8.64
CA LEU A 13 26.02 -15.44 -9.69
C LEU A 13 24.55 -15.63 -9.33
N GLY A 14 24.19 -16.81 -8.79
CA GLY A 14 22.85 -17.08 -8.29
C GLY A 14 22.44 -16.12 -7.16
N PHE A 15 23.32 -15.87 -6.19
CA PHE A 15 23.08 -14.89 -5.13
C PHE A 15 22.94 -13.46 -5.68
N LEU A 16 23.75 -13.06 -6.66
CA LEU A 16 23.65 -11.73 -7.27
C LEU A 16 22.30 -11.53 -7.96
N ARG A 17 21.84 -12.55 -8.71
CA ARG A 17 20.52 -12.52 -9.36
C ARG A 17 19.40 -12.46 -8.34
N LEU A 18 19.49 -13.27 -7.27
CA LEU A 18 18.49 -13.27 -6.21
C LEU A 18 18.45 -11.92 -5.47
N ALA A 19 19.61 -11.34 -5.18
CA ALA A 19 19.71 -10.01 -4.56
C ALA A 19 19.10 -8.92 -5.46
N MET A 20 19.38 -8.97 -6.76
CA MET A 20 18.82 -8.02 -7.73
C MET A 20 17.29 -8.12 -7.79
N VAL A 21 16.74 -9.33 -7.93
CA VAL A 21 15.28 -9.54 -7.94
C VAL A 21 14.67 -9.11 -6.61
N SER A 22 15.26 -9.50 -5.48
CA SER A 22 14.78 -9.11 -4.15
C SER A 22 14.75 -7.60 -3.95
N SER A 23 15.81 -6.89 -4.37
CA SER A 23 15.87 -5.43 -4.29
C SER A 23 14.82 -4.76 -5.17
N ALA A 24 14.64 -5.24 -6.41
CA ALA A 24 13.64 -4.70 -7.33
C ALA A 24 12.23 -4.88 -6.77
N THR A 25 11.91 -6.06 -6.24
CA THR A 25 10.63 -6.33 -5.59
C THR A 25 10.41 -5.44 -4.37
N ALA A 26 11.42 -5.26 -3.51
CA ALA A 26 11.32 -4.40 -2.34
C ALA A 26 11.02 -2.93 -2.71
N ILE A 27 11.70 -2.43 -3.76
CA ILE A 27 11.46 -1.07 -4.28
C ILE A 27 10.04 -0.93 -4.82
N LEU A 28 9.58 -1.88 -5.62
CA LEU A 28 8.21 -1.86 -6.17
C LEU A 28 7.14 -1.89 -5.08
N VAL A 29 7.33 -2.71 -4.04
CA VAL A 29 6.41 -2.76 -2.89
C VAL A 29 6.41 -1.43 -2.14
N ALA A 30 7.58 -0.85 -1.87
CA ALA A 30 7.68 0.43 -1.18
C ALA A 30 6.99 1.57 -1.97
N LEU A 31 7.20 1.61 -3.30
CA LEU A 31 6.52 2.57 -4.18
C LEU A 31 5.00 2.36 -4.17
N GLY A 32 4.53 1.11 -4.28
CA GLY A 32 3.11 0.78 -4.24
C GLY A 32 2.44 1.20 -2.92
N MET A 33 3.09 0.95 -1.79
CA MET A 33 2.60 1.40 -0.47
C MET A 33 2.56 2.93 -0.37
N GLY A 34 3.59 3.63 -0.85
CA GLY A 34 3.61 5.09 -0.86
C GLY A 34 2.47 5.68 -1.68
N VAL A 35 2.22 5.14 -2.88
CA VAL A 35 1.09 5.57 -3.72
C VAL A 35 -0.25 5.30 -3.03
N ALA A 36 -0.43 4.14 -2.43
CA ALA A 36 -1.66 3.81 -1.69
C ALA A 36 -1.89 4.78 -0.51
N TYR A 37 -0.83 5.09 0.25
CA TYR A 37 -0.87 6.04 1.37
C TYR A 37 -1.30 7.43 0.93
N VAL A 38 -0.74 7.94 -0.18
CA VAL A 38 -1.04 9.29 -0.67
C VAL A 38 -2.43 9.40 -1.29
N ASN A 39 -2.95 8.31 -1.88
CA ASN A 39 -4.28 8.26 -2.46
C ASN A 39 -5.38 7.83 -1.47
N THR A 40 -5.03 7.59 -0.20
CA THR A 40 -6.05 7.23 0.80
C THR A 40 -6.94 8.45 1.04
N PRO A 41 -8.28 8.33 0.94
CA PRO A 41 -9.16 9.47 1.15
C PRO A 41 -9.00 10.01 2.58
N SER A 42 -9.25 11.31 2.74
CA SER A 42 -9.29 11.96 4.05
C SER A 42 -10.70 12.46 4.37
N ALA A 43 -10.95 12.81 5.63
CA ALA A 43 -12.25 13.34 6.04
C ALA A 43 -12.64 14.57 5.18
N GLY A 44 -13.89 14.63 4.78
CA GLY A 44 -14.42 15.66 3.88
C GLY A 44 -14.23 15.37 2.38
N HIS A 45 -13.44 14.36 1.99
CA HIS A 45 -13.38 13.96 0.59
C HIS A 45 -14.70 13.34 0.13
N PRO A 46 -15.15 13.60 -1.11
CA PRO A 46 -16.36 13.01 -1.65
C PRO A 46 -16.20 11.49 -1.77
N CYS A 47 -17.30 10.79 -1.55
CA CYS A 47 -17.37 9.34 -1.68
C CYS A 47 -18.57 8.94 -2.54
N SER A 48 -18.42 7.91 -3.37
CA SER A 48 -19.49 7.52 -4.31
C SER A 48 -20.54 6.58 -3.71
N VAL A 49 -20.21 5.88 -2.62
CA VAL A 49 -21.04 4.79 -2.07
C VAL A 49 -21.40 5.11 -0.63
N ARG A 50 -22.67 5.48 -0.40
CA ARG A 50 -23.20 5.73 0.95
C ARG A 50 -23.00 4.49 1.83
N ASN A 51 -22.67 4.72 3.09
CA ASN A 51 -22.40 3.70 4.10
C ASN A 51 -21.17 2.80 3.80
N ALA A 52 -20.33 3.18 2.82
CA ALA A 52 -19.04 2.53 2.65
C ALA A 52 -18.13 2.81 3.84
N THR A 53 -17.24 1.86 4.14
CA THR A 53 -16.24 1.99 5.20
C THR A 53 -14.84 1.84 4.62
N ILE A 54 -13.91 2.66 5.10
CA ILE A 54 -12.50 2.60 4.71
C ILE A 54 -11.63 2.91 5.93
N ARG A 55 -10.35 2.55 5.88
CA ARG A 55 -9.36 3.00 6.86
C ARG A 55 -8.48 4.06 6.24
N ASP A 56 -8.23 5.12 6.99
CA ASP A 56 -7.22 6.10 6.61
C ASP A 56 -5.81 5.52 6.76
N ALA A 57 -4.82 6.31 6.33
CA ALA A 57 -3.43 5.92 6.36
C ALA A 57 -2.86 5.73 7.79
N ALA A 58 -3.54 6.30 8.80
CA ALA A 58 -3.26 6.11 10.23
C ALA A 58 -4.03 4.92 10.83
N GLY A 59 -4.76 4.15 10.02
CA GLY A 59 -5.54 2.99 10.44
C GLY A 59 -6.90 3.33 11.08
N ARG A 60 -7.31 4.59 11.10
CA ARG A 60 -8.60 5.04 11.65
C ARG A 60 -9.73 4.75 10.66
N THR A 61 -10.82 4.19 11.16
CA THR A 61 -11.99 3.89 10.33
C THR A 61 -12.78 5.16 10.01
N MET A 62 -13.11 5.33 8.73
CA MET A 62 -13.99 6.37 8.20
C MET A 62 -15.18 5.75 7.50
N TRP A 63 -16.33 6.41 7.60
CA TRP A 63 -17.59 6.03 6.97
C TRP A 63 -18.00 7.10 5.97
N CYS A 64 -18.60 6.66 4.86
CA CYS A 64 -19.15 7.56 3.85
C CYS A 64 -20.60 7.90 4.21
N ASN A 65 -20.83 9.12 4.70
CA ASN A 65 -22.14 9.60 5.14
C ASN A 65 -22.48 10.97 4.54
N PRO A 66 -23.77 11.35 4.51
CA PRO A 66 -24.15 12.70 4.12
C PRO A 66 -23.39 13.74 4.95
N GLY A 67 -22.81 14.74 4.28
CA GLY A 67 -22.19 15.88 4.95
C GLY A 67 -23.20 16.70 5.74
N ALA A 68 -22.72 17.60 6.61
CA ALA A 68 -23.56 18.47 7.43
C ALA A 68 -24.59 19.26 6.59
N ASP A 69 -24.22 19.61 5.37
CA ASP A 69 -25.01 20.42 4.44
C ASP A 69 -26.02 19.57 3.64
N GLY A 70 -26.07 18.24 3.85
CA GLY A 70 -27.05 17.31 3.28
C GLY A 70 -26.95 17.06 1.77
N GLY A 71 -26.16 17.83 1.01
CA GLY A 71 -26.06 17.73 -0.44
C GLY A 71 -25.13 16.62 -0.95
N ALA A 72 -23.93 16.49 -0.37
CA ALA A 72 -22.93 15.52 -0.80
C ALA A 72 -22.66 14.45 0.25
N VAL A 73 -22.32 13.24 -0.19
CA VAL A 73 -21.77 12.19 0.68
C VAL A 73 -20.25 12.33 0.75
N VAL A 74 -19.72 12.37 1.97
CA VAL A 74 -18.30 12.58 2.26
C VAL A 74 -17.79 11.56 3.27
N TRP A 75 -16.48 11.30 3.24
CA TRP A 75 -15.80 10.51 4.26
C TRP A 75 -15.78 11.26 5.60
N GLN A 76 -16.19 10.59 6.67
CA GLN A 76 -16.22 11.13 8.02
C GLN A 76 -15.64 10.09 8.97
N TYR A 77 -14.91 10.51 10.00
CA TYR A 77 -14.44 9.57 11.01
C TYR A 77 -15.61 8.99 11.79
N ALA A 78 -15.55 7.69 12.08
CA ALA A 78 -16.48 7.10 13.03
C ALA A 78 -16.26 7.78 14.39
N GLN A 79 -17.28 8.46 14.89
CA GLN A 79 -17.24 9.01 16.24
C GLN A 79 -17.06 7.83 17.20
N ALA A 80 -16.05 7.91 18.07
CA ALA A 80 -15.94 6.96 19.17
C ALA A 80 -17.21 7.11 20.02
N SER A 81 -18.10 6.12 19.92
CA SER A 81 -19.26 5.97 20.79
C SER A 81 -18.83 5.51 22.17
#